data_AF-A0A2W6CQS4-F1
#
_entry.id   AF-A0A2W6CQS4-F1
#
_cell.length_a   1.000
_cell.length_b   1.000
_cell.length_c   1.000
_cell.angle_alpha   90.00
_cell.angle_beta   90.00
_cell.angle_gamma   90.00
#
_symmetry.space_group_name_H-M   'P 1'
#
loop_
_entity.id
_entity.type
_entity.pdbx_description
1 polymer ?
#
loop_
_entity_poly.entity_id
_entity_poly.type
_entity_poly.pdbx_seq_one_letter_code
_entity_poly.pdbx_strand_id
1 'polypeptide(L)'
;MMSFGDDLDRQRAHIMRAVRQASSGWAQAMRAHKLAPPDAGFANRLLALSEAAADEQVAWEHAHAAGLLWRPVPGAEGAAPPYELRPGTGRRGPAEMWGRFDGAVATLNRAITGSNAADVADGFGEVSEAAGALARALAQEDGTAAPHARGALARVQGAA
;
A
#
# COMPACT_ATOMS: atom_id res chain seq x y z
N MET A 1 2.58 40.52 -15.73
CA MET A 1 3.45 39.47 -16.30
C MET A 1 4.04 38.74 -15.12
N MET A 2 3.64 37.49 -14.86
CA MET A 2 4.22 36.70 -13.76
C MET A 2 5.66 36.32 -14.12
N SER A 3 6.55 36.29 -13.13
CA SER A 3 7.96 35.96 -13.34
C SER A 3 8.16 34.45 -13.38
N PHE A 4 9.16 33.96 -14.11
CA PHE A 4 9.57 32.55 -14.10
C PHE A 4 9.84 32.01 -12.69
N GLY A 5 10.30 32.87 -11.76
CA GLY A 5 10.48 32.50 -10.36
C GLY A 5 9.16 32.16 -9.64
N ASP A 6 8.10 32.93 -9.91
CA ASP A 6 6.78 32.72 -9.29
C ASP A 6 6.13 31.42 -9.79
N ASP A 7 6.40 31.03 -11.04
CA ASP A 7 5.92 29.78 -11.63
C ASP A 7 6.59 28.56 -10.98
N LEU A 8 7.91 28.61 -10.79
CA LEU A 8 8.68 27.55 -10.14
C LEU A 8 8.27 27.37 -8.67
N ASP A 9 8.06 28.46 -7.94
CA ASP A 9 7.63 28.40 -6.54
C ASP A 9 6.22 27.79 -6.40
N ARG A 10 5.29 28.13 -7.31
CA ARG A 10 3.95 27.52 -7.34
C ARG A 10 4.01 26.04 -7.69
N GLN A 11 4.83 25.65 -8.67
CA GLN A 11 5.02 24.26 -9.04
C GLN A 11 5.59 23.46 -7.87
N ARG A 12 6.61 23.97 -7.19
CA ARG A 12 7.19 23.33 -6.00
C ARG A 12 6.17 23.21 -4.86
N ALA A 13 5.38 24.24 -4.63
CA ALA A 13 4.32 24.20 -3.60
C ALA A 13 3.24 23.16 -3.92
N HIS A 14 2.89 22.97 -5.20
CA HIS A 14 1.96 21.94 -5.66
C HIS A 14 2.53 20.53 -5.40
N ILE A 15 3.78 20.28 -5.80
CA ILE A 15 4.46 18.99 -5.58
C ILE A 15 4.52 18.67 -4.08
N MET A 16 4.92 19.62 -3.24
CA MET A 16 4.97 19.42 -1.79
C MET A 16 3.59 19.16 -1.17
N ARG A 17 2.52 19.69 -1.77
CA ARG A 17 1.15 19.37 -1.35
C ARG A 17 0.76 17.94 -1.74
N ALA A 18 1.10 17.52 -2.96
CA ALA A 18 0.85 16.17 -3.43
C ALA A 18 1.57 15.12 -2.55
N VAL A 19 2.86 15.34 -2.25
CA VAL A 19 3.64 14.48 -1.34
C VAL A 19 2.97 14.37 0.04
N ARG A 20 2.58 15.51 0.64
CA ARG A 20 1.91 15.47 1.96
C ARG A 20 0.57 14.73 1.94
N GLN A 21 -0.18 14.85 0.84
CA GLN A 21 -1.44 14.15 0.68
C GLN A 21 -1.21 12.64 0.55
N ALA A 22 -0.28 12.22 -0.30
CA ALA A 22 0.11 10.82 -0.49
C ALA A 22 0.56 10.19 0.84
N SER A 23 1.45 10.85 1.58
CA SER A 23 1.91 10.36 2.89
C SER A 23 0.83 10.27 3.95
N SER A 24 -0.17 11.17 3.89
CA SER A 24 -1.34 11.07 4.77
C SER A 24 -2.21 9.87 4.41
N GLY A 25 -2.40 9.60 3.11
CA GLY A 25 -3.10 8.42 2.61
C GLY A 25 -2.41 7.12 3.00
N TRP A 26 -1.08 7.04 2.80
CA TRP A 26 -0.26 5.91 3.23
C TRP A 26 -0.37 5.65 4.73
N ALA A 27 -0.22 6.69 5.55
CA ALA A 27 -0.36 6.56 7.00
C ALA A 27 -1.76 6.08 7.42
N GLN A 28 -2.80 6.54 6.72
CA GLN A 28 -4.18 6.09 6.96
C GLN A 28 -4.36 4.61 6.59
N ALA A 29 -3.85 4.17 5.43
CA ALA A 29 -3.90 2.76 5.02
C ALA A 29 -3.19 1.87 6.05
N MET A 30 -1.96 2.21 6.45
CA MET A 30 -1.21 1.48 7.47
C MET A 30 -1.94 1.43 8.82
N ARG A 31 -2.62 2.52 9.22
CA ARG A 31 -3.44 2.56 10.43
C ARG A 31 -4.67 1.66 10.33
N ALA A 32 -5.30 1.56 9.15
CA ALA A 32 -6.42 0.66 8.94
C ALA A 32 -6.02 -0.80 9.20
N HIS A 33 -4.83 -1.21 8.75
CA HIS A 33 -4.29 -2.56 9.05
C HIS A 33 -4.02 -2.78 10.54
N LYS A 34 -3.61 -1.73 11.26
CA LYS A 34 -3.33 -1.82 12.70
C LYS A 34 -4.59 -1.94 13.57
N LEU A 35 -5.70 -1.34 13.15
CA LEU A 35 -6.93 -1.23 13.94
C LEU A 35 -8.03 -2.21 13.52
N ALA A 36 -7.81 -2.97 12.44
CA ALA A 36 -8.84 -3.83 11.90
C ALA A 36 -9.23 -4.98 12.83
N PRO A 37 -10.53 -5.31 12.92
CA PRO A 37 -10.95 -6.62 13.39
C PRO A 37 -10.35 -7.71 12.49
N PRO A 38 -10.03 -8.91 13.04
CA PRO A 38 -9.55 -10.03 12.25
C PRO A 38 -10.48 -10.31 11.06
N ASP A 39 -9.89 -10.42 9.88
CA ASP A 39 -10.47 -10.96 8.65
C ASP A 39 -11.66 -10.21 7.99
N ALA A 40 -12.26 -9.20 8.62
CA ALA A 40 -13.33 -8.42 7.99
C ALA A 40 -12.77 -7.42 6.97
N GLY A 41 -12.92 -7.69 5.66
CA GLY A 41 -12.55 -6.75 4.59
C GLY A 41 -11.05 -6.60 4.34
N PHE A 42 -10.27 -7.64 4.61
CA PHE A 42 -8.81 -7.63 4.47
C PHE A 42 -8.34 -7.37 3.03
N ALA A 43 -8.98 -7.99 2.03
CA ALA A 43 -8.67 -7.76 0.62
C ALA A 43 -8.83 -6.27 0.22
N ASN A 44 -9.89 -5.60 0.72
CA ASN A 44 -10.11 -4.18 0.47
C ASN A 44 -9.06 -3.30 1.15
N ARG A 45 -8.58 -3.68 2.35
CA ARG A 45 -7.48 -2.95 3.00
C ARG A 45 -6.15 -3.12 2.28
N LEU A 46 -5.88 -4.30 1.71
CA LEU A 46 -4.70 -4.51 0.86
C LEU A 46 -4.81 -3.71 -0.43
N LEU A 47 -5.99 -3.60 -1.02
CA LEU A 47 -6.22 -2.74 -2.18
C LEU A 47 -5.99 -1.26 -1.85
N ALA A 48 -6.54 -0.78 -0.73
CA ALA A 48 -6.31 0.61 -0.29
C ALA A 48 -4.83 0.89 0.03
N LEU A 49 -4.09 -0.11 0.52
CA LEU A 49 -2.64 -0.01 0.72
C LEU A 49 -1.89 0.08 -0.62
N SER A 50 -2.30 -0.71 -1.61
CA SER A 50 -1.76 -0.66 -2.98
C SER A 50 -1.97 0.71 -3.61
N GLU A 51 -3.19 1.24 -3.55
CA GLU A 51 -3.54 2.56 -4.09
C GLU A 51 -2.75 3.68 -3.41
N ALA A 52 -2.66 3.66 -2.08
CA ALA A 52 -1.87 4.65 -1.33
C ALA A 52 -0.37 4.59 -1.66
N ALA A 53 0.17 3.39 -1.92
CA ALA A 53 1.56 3.23 -2.36
C ALA A 53 1.76 3.76 -3.80
N ALA A 54 0.80 3.56 -4.70
CA ALA A 54 0.84 4.14 -6.04
C ALA A 54 0.84 5.68 -6.01
N ASP A 55 0.02 6.28 -5.14
CA ASP A 55 0.00 7.73 -4.95
C ASP A 55 1.34 8.27 -4.43
N GLU A 56 1.99 7.56 -3.50
CA GLU A 56 3.34 7.90 -3.02
C GLU A 56 4.38 7.79 -4.13
N GLN A 57 4.37 6.72 -4.94
CA GLN A 57 5.26 6.55 -6.08
C GLN A 57 5.18 7.79 -7.00
N VAL A 58 3.98 8.12 -7.47
CA VAL A 58 3.76 9.25 -8.40
C VAL A 58 4.18 10.58 -7.77
N ALA A 59 3.88 10.79 -6.48
CA ALA A 59 4.26 12.01 -5.79
C ALA A 59 5.79 12.16 -5.68
N TRP A 60 6.51 11.07 -5.39
CA TRP A 60 7.97 11.09 -5.25
C TRP A 60 8.69 11.09 -6.59
N GLU A 61 8.15 10.51 -7.65
CA GLU A 61 8.64 10.68 -9.03
C GLU A 61 8.62 12.16 -9.44
N HIS A 62 7.49 12.85 -9.22
CA HIS A 62 7.38 14.28 -9.48
C HIS A 62 8.30 15.11 -8.58
N ALA A 63 8.47 14.72 -7.31
CA ALA A 63 9.39 15.38 -6.40
C ALA A 63 10.85 15.23 -6.87
N HIS A 64 11.25 14.03 -7.26
CA HIS A 64 12.58 13.75 -7.80
C HIS A 64 12.84 14.54 -9.08
N ALA A 65 11.89 14.55 -10.02
CA ALA A 65 11.98 15.33 -11.26
C ALA A 65 12.12 16.84 -11.01
N ALA A 66 11.60 17.34 -9.88
CA ALA A 66 11.77 18.72 -9.43
C ALA A 66 13.04 18.95 -8.57
N GLY A 67 13.93 17.96 -8.46
CA GLY A 67 15.17 18.05 -7.70
C GLY A 67 14.99 18.01 -6.18
N LEU A 68 13.83 17.57 -5.70
CA LEU A 68 13.60 17.38 -4.27
C LEU A 68 14.23 16.06 -3.81
N LEU A 69 14.77 16.10 -2.58
CA LEU A 69 15.35 14.94 -1.92
C LEU A 69 14.38 14.37 -0.90
N TRP A 70 14.44 13.07 -0.70
CA TRP A 70 13.78 12.42 0.41
C TRP A 70 14.50 12.78 1.71
N ARG A 71 13.73 12.96 2.79
CA ARG A 71 14.30 13.12 4.13
C ARG A 71 14.39 11.74 4.79
N PRO A 72 15.60 11.20 5.02
CA PRO A 72 15.78 9.88 5.63
C PRO A 72 14.96 9.70 6.91
N VAL A 73 14.46 8.48 7.11
CA VAL A 73 13.83 8.05 8.37
C VAL A 73 14.78 7.02 9.03
N PRO A 74 15.65 7.44 9.96
CA PRO A 74 16.60 6.54 10.61
C PRO A 74 15.89 5.42 11.39
N GLY A 75 16.41 4.19 11.31
CA GLY A 75 15.88 3.02 12.03
C GLY A 75 14.65 2.38 11.38
N ALA A 76 14.26 2.82 10.18
CA ALA A 76 13.13 2.25 9.45
C ALA A 76 13.43 0.87 8.83
N GLU A 77 14.70 0.51 8.66
CA GLU A 77 15.14 -0.78 8.13
C GLU A 77 14.65 -1.97 8.96
N GLY A 78 14.44 -1.77 10.26
CA GLY A 78 13.91 -2.77 11.20
C GLY A 78 12.42 -2.62 11.51
N ALA A 79 11.71 -1.71 10.84
CA ALA A 79 10.30 -1.45 11.12
C ALA A 79 9.45 -2.67 10.76
N ALA A 80 8.87 -3.29 11.79
CA ALA A 80 7.98 -4.43 11.59
C ALA A 80 6.61 -3.94 11.07
N PRO A 81 6.05 -4.58 10.02
CA PRO A 81 4.73 -4.23 9.53
C PRO A 81 3.64 -4.53 10.61
N PRO A 82 2.43 -3.98 10.45
CA PRO A 82 1.26 -4.34 11.25
C PRO A 82 1.06 -5.86 11.35
N TYR A 83 0.48 -6.33 12.46
CA TYR A 83 0.42 -7.78 12.79
C TYR A 83 -0.18 -8.63 11.66
N GLU A 84 -1.28 -8.19 11.03
CA GLU A 84 -1.90 -8.93 9.91
C GLU A 84 -1.02 -9.01 8.66
N LEU A 85 -0.05 -8.10 8.52
CA LEU A 85 0.93 -8.06 7.46
C LEU A 85 2.26 -8.73 7.85
N ARG A 86 2.35 -9.46 8.98
CA ARG A 86 3.58 -10.18 9.36
C ARG A 86 3.60 -11.61 8.83
N PRO A 87 4.78 -12.17 8.51
CA PRO A 87 4.91 -13.60 8.23
C PRO A 87 4.44 -14.46 9.42
N GLY A 88 3.87 -15.63 9.14
CA GLY A 88 3.52 -16.62 10.18
C GLY A 88 2.21 -16.37 10.94
N THR A 89 1.40 -15.38 10.55
CA THR A 89 0.14 -15.04 11.23
C THR A 89 -1.10 -15.72 10.64
N GLY A 90 -0.93 -16.76 9.82
CA GLY A 90 -2.04 -17.44 9.14
C GLY A 90 -2.54 -16.69 7.90
N ARG A 91 -1.63 -16.00 7.20
CA ARG A 91 -1.90 -15.29 5.95
C ARG A 91 -2.64 -16.19 4.94
N ARG A 92 -3.80 -15.74 4.49
CA ARG A 92 -4.56 -16.36 3.39
C ARG A 92 -3.88 -16.03 2.05
N GLY A 93 -4.16 -16.81 1.01
CA GLY A 93 -3.63 -16.59 -0.33
C GLY A 93 -2.23 -17.17 -0.61
N PRO A 94 -1.71 -16.96 -1.83
CA PRO A 94 -0.51 -17.66 -2.31
C PRO A 94 0.76 -17.21 -1.58
N ALA A 95 1.52 -18.17 -1.05
CA ALA A 95 2.76 -17.92 -0.32
C ALA A 95 3.81 -17.16 -1.16
N GLU A 96 3.88 -17.42 -2.47
CA GLU A 96 4.79 -16.73 -3.37
C GLU A 96 4.47 -15.23 -3.48
N MET A 97 3.19 -14.87 -3.56
CA MET A 97 2.77 -13.45 -3.62
C MET A 97 3.11 -12.73 -2.32
N TRP A 98 2.97 -13.40 -1.19
CA TRP A 98 3.42 -12.89 0.09
C TRP A 98 4.93 -12.68 0.15
N GLY A 99 5.72 -13.60 -0.42
CA GLY A 99 7.17 -13.43 -0.55
C GLY A 99 7.55 -12.20 -1.35
N ARG A 100 6.83 -11.92 -2.46
CA ARG A 100 7.03 -10.69 -3.25
C ARG A 100 6.69 -9.43 -2.45
N PHE A 101 5.56 -9.43 -1.74
CA PHE A 101 5.18 -8.32 -0.88
C PHE A 101 6.19 -8.05 0.24
N ASP A 102 6.65 -9.11 0.94
CA ASP A 102 7.65 -8.98 1.99
C ASP A 102 8.98 -8.45 1.44
N GLY A 103 9.38 -8.91 0.25
CA GLY A 103 10.54 -8.39 -0.47
C GLY A 103 10.42 -6.90 -0.79
N ALA A 104 9.28 -6.49 -1.35
CA ALA A 104 8.99 -5.09 -1.68
C ALA A 104 9.01 -4.19 -0.42
N VAL A 105 8.40 -4.62 0.68
CA VAL A 105 8.46 -3.91 1.97
C VAL A 105 9.90 -3.78 2.47
N ALA A 106 10.71 -4.82 2.34
CA ALA A 106 12.11 -4.76 2.71
C ALA A 106 12.91 -3.79 1.81
N THR A 107 12.61 -3.74 0.51
CA THR A 107 13.19 -2.75 -0.42
C THR A 107 12.82 -1.33 -0.02
N LEU A 108 11.53 -1.07 0.21
CA LEU A 108 11.06 0.25 0.65
C LEU A 108 11.71 0.66 1.98
N ASN A 109 11.73 -0.22 2.97
CA ASN A 109 12.36 0.05 4.28
C ASN A 109 13.85 0.42 4.14
N ARG A 110 14.58 -0.18 3.19
CA ARG A 110 15.95 0.24 2.89
C ARG A 110 15.97 1.60 2.20
N ALA A 111 15.14 1.81 1.18
CA ALA A 111 15.12 3.05 0.40
C ALA A 111 14.85 4.29 1.27
N ILE A 112 13.89 4.22 2.21
CA ILE A 112 13.51 5.35 3.08
C ILE A 112 14.58 5.73 4.11
N THR A 113 15.64 4.92 4.27
CA THR A 113 16.83 5.27 5.06
C THR A 113 17.87 6.04 4.25
N GLY A 114 17.82 5.95 2.92
CA GLY A 114 18.58 6.78 1.98
C GLY A 114 17.97 8.17 1.83
N SER A 115 18.56 9.03 0.98
CA SER A 115 18.03 10.38 0.65
C SER A 115 17.51 10.51 -0.79
N ASN A 116 17.61 9.43 -1.58
CA ASN A 116 17.24 9.45 -2.98
C ASN A 116 15.72 9.29 -3.12
N ALA A 117 15.06 10.32 -3.65
CA ALA A 117 13.61 10.31 -3.88
C ALA A 117 13.20 9.28 -4.96
N ALA A 118 14.07 8.99 -5.94
CA ALA A 118 13.78 7.98 -6.96
C ALA A 118 13.71 6.57 -6.36
N ASP A 119 14.71 6.20 -5.53
CA ASP A 119 14.73 4.89 -4.87
C ASP A 119 13.50 4.70 -3.95
N VAL A 120 13.04 5.79 -3.31
CA VAL A 120 11.82 5.77 -2.50
C VAL A 120 10.57 5.59 -3.36
N ALA A 121 10.48 6.27 -4.51
CA ALA A 121 9.38 6.10 -5.45
C ALA A 121 9.31 4.66 -5.97
N ASP A 122 10.44 4.09 -6.40
CA ASP A 122 10.55 2.70 -6.86
C ASP A 122 10.09 1.72 -5.78
N GLY A 123 10.55 1.92 -4.53
CA GLY A 123 10.13 1.10 -3.39
C GLY A 123 8.62 1.15 -3.13
N PHE A 124 7.99 2.32 -3.25
CA PHE A 124 6.54 2.43 -3.16
C PHE A 124 5.83 1.74 -4.34
N GLY A 125 6.39 1.81 -5.55
CA GLY A 125 5.87 1.12 -6.72
C GLY A 125 5.89 -0.40 -6.58
N GLU A 126 6.98 -0.98 -6.08
CA GLU A 126 7.08 -2.41 -5.79
C GLU A 126 6.00 -2.86 -4.77
N VAL A 127 5.79 -2.06 -3.72
CA VAL A 127 4.76 -2.36 -2.71
C VAL A 127 3.36 -2.26 -3.31
N SER A 128 3.11 -1.25 -4.14
CA SER A 128 1.84 -1.07 -4.84
C SER A 128 1.48 -2.29 -5.69
N GLU A 129 2.42 -2.76 -6.52
CA GLU A 129 2.21 -3.91 -7.40
C GLU A 129 1.94 -5.18 -6.59
N ALA A 130 2.78 -5.47 -5.60
CA ALA A 130 2.68 -6.67 -4.79
C ALA A 130 1.39 -6.70 -3.94
N ALA A 131 1.04 -5.58 -3.30
CA ALA A 131 -0.19 -5.46 -2.51
C ALA A 131 -1.44 -5.58 -3.38
N GLY A 132 -1.43 -4.99 -4.58
CA GLY A 132 -2.54 -5.06 -5.53
C GLY A 132 -2.74 -6.48 -6.06
N ALA A 133 -1.65 -7.21 -6.33
CA ALA A 133 -1.72 -8.62 -6.72
C ALA A 133 -2.34 -9.48 -5.61
N LEU A 134 -1.91 -9.30 -4.36
CA LEU A 134 -2.49 -9.99 -3.20
C LEU A 134 -3.97 -9.67 -3.00
N ALA A 135 -4.34 -8.39 -3.07
CA ALA A 135 -5.73 -7.96 -2.91
C ALA A 135 -6.66 -8.64 -3.92
N ARG A 136 -6.24 -8.70 -5.19
CA ARG A 136 -7.01 -9.35 -6.26
C ARG A 136 -7.10 -10.87 -6.07
N ALA A 137 -6.02 -11.53 -5.66
CA ALA A 137 -6.03 -12.97 -5.40
C ALA A 137 -6.99 -13.31 -4.25
N LEU A 138 -6.90 -12.56 -3.15
CA LEU A 138 -7.76 -12.77 -1.98
C LEU A 138 -9.24 -12.46 -2.27
N ALA A 139 -9.53 -11.40 -3.03
CA ALA A 139 -10.90 -11.09 -3.43
C ALA A 139 -11.52 -12.20 -4.31
N GLN A 140 -10.72 -12.85 -5.16
CA GLN A 140 -11.16 -14.01 -5.94
C GLN A 140 -11.45 -15.21 -5.04
N GLU A 141 -10.57 -15.50 -4.08
CA GLU A 141 -10.81 -16.55 -3.07
C GLU A 141 -12.10 -16.30 -2.27
N ASP A 142 -12.29 -15.08 -1.76
CA ASP A 142 -13.50 -14.66 -1.02
C ASP A 142 -14.78 -14.81 -1.89
N GLY A 143 -14.69 -14.41 -3.17
CA GLY A 143 -15.79 -14.55 -4.13
C GLY A 143 -16.12 -16.00 -4.49
N THR A 144 -15.13 -16.89 -4.52
CA THR A 144 -15.34 -18.33 -4.77
C THR A 144 -15.84 -19.12 -3.56
N ALA A 145 -15.59 -18.64 -2.34
CA ALA A 145 -16.12 -19.23 -1.11
C ALA A 145 -17.61 -18.87 -0.86
N ALA A 146 -18.03 -17.66 -1.26
CA ALA A 146 -19.39 -17.14 -1.09
C ALA A 146 -20.56 -17.94 -1.76
N PRO A 147 -20.41 -18.69 -2.87
CA PRO A 147 -21.53 -19.41 -3.51
C PRO A 147 -22.00 -20.65 -2.73
N HIS A 148 -21.13 -21.25 -1.90
CA HIS A 148 -21.44 -22.52 -1.22
C HIS A 148 -22.29 -22.34 0.05
N ALA A 149 -22.27 -21.16 0.69
CA ALA A 149 -23.05 -20.90 1.90
C ALA A 149 -24.55 -20.62 1.63
N ARG A 150 -24.90 -20.09 0.43
CA ARG A 150 -26.30 -19.83 0.06
C ARG A 150 -27.08 -21.09 -0.34
N GLY A 151 -26.41 -22.12 -0.85
CA GLY A 151 -27.04 -23.38 -1.23
C GLY A 151 -27.38 -24.31 -0.06
N ALA A 152 -26.64 -24.21 1.05
CA ALA A 152 -26.84 -25.06 2.23
C ALA A 152 -28.07 -24.64 3.06
N LEU A 153 -28.36 -23.34 3.15
CA LEU A 153 -29.55 -22.83 3.87
C LEU A 153 -30.86 -23.09 3.09
N ALA A 154 -30.81 -23.14 1.76
CA ALA A 154 -31.99 -23.38 0.93
C ALA A 154 -32.51 -24.83 0.99
N ARG A 155 -31.66 -25.83 1.31
CA ARG A 155 -32.12 -27.23 1.45
C ARG A 155 -32.76 -27.55 2.80
N VAL A 156 -32.51 -26.72 3.82
CA VAL A 156 -33.06 -26.94 5.17
C VAL A 156 -34.48 -26.37 5.30
N GLN A 157 -34.89 -25.44 4.43
CA GLN A 157 -36.22 -24.81 4.47
C GLN A 157 -37.26 -25.46 3.53
N GLY A 158 -36.91 -26.55 2.83
CA GLY A 158 -37.80 -27.25 1.89
C GLY A 158 -38.41 -28.56 2.39
N ALA A 159 -38.22 -28.90 3.67
CA ALA A 159 -38.80 -30.10 4.30
C ALA A 159 -39.72 -29.69 5.44
N ALA A 160 -40.91 -29.20 5.10
CA ALA A 160 -42.04 -29.01 6.01
C ALA A 160 -43.33 -29.43 5.29
#